data_AF-A0A7V9RSQ3-F1
#
_entry.id   AF-A0A7V9RSQ3-F1
#
_cell.length_a   1.000
_cell.length_b   1.000
_cell.length_c   1.000
_cell.angle_alpha   90.00
_cell.angle_beta   90.00
_cell.angle_gamma   90.00
#
_symmetry.space_group_name_H-M   'P 1'
#
loop_
_entity.id
_entity.type
_entity.pdbx_description
1 polymer ?
#
loop_
_entity_poly.entity_id
_entity_poly.type
_entity_poly.pdbx_seq_one_letter_code
_entity_poly.pdbx_strand_id
1 'polypeptide(L)'
;LGQIMGWQYYFADKLNGRKDEISSFNKLVIKARTDNIQPTQIKVALILNDGSSYAAYAGINNDFQNIEIPFSDLKKDSALLLPRPYPGFLPLYFKANTGRPFNVANAEKLEISFGYETSQKNSGESYSLETGCIWLKK
;
A
#
# COMPACT_ATOMS: atom_id res chain seq x y z
N LEU A 1 19.82 -6.21 0.19
CA LEU A 1 18.47 -5.60 0.24
C LEU A 1 17.49 -6.72 0.54
N GLY A 2 16.65 -6.56 1.56
CA GLY A 2 15.58 -7.49 1.86
C GLY A 2 14.71 -7.80 0.65
N GLN A 3 14.07 -8.97 0.66
CA GLN A 3 13.08 -9.30 -0.34
C GLN A 3 11.84 -8.46 -0.08
N ILE A 4 11.70 -7.34 -0.80
CA ILE A 4 10.46 -6.55 -0.80
C ILE A 4 9.39 -7.38 -1.49
N MET A 5 8.26 -7.54 -0.81
CA MET A 5 7.06 -8.19 -1.32
C MET A 5 5.92 -7.21 -1.32
N GLY A 6 4.98 -7.41 -2.23
CA GLY A 6 3.77 -6.60 -2.28
C GLY A 6 2.85 -7.05 -3.38
N TRP A 7 1.63 -6.53 -3.33
CA TRP A 7 0.60 -6.77 -4.31
C TRP A 7 -0.14 -5.48 -4.62
N GLN A 8 -0.73 -5.43 -5.81
CA GLN A 8 -1.61 -4.35 -6.23
C GLN A 8 -3.00 -4.89 -6.55
N TYR A 9 -4.03 -4.13 -6.22
CA TYR A 9 -5.41 -4.44 -6.55
C TYR A 9 -6.09 -3.24 -7.21
N TYR A 10 -6.63 -3.43 -8.41
CA TYR A 10 -7.42 -2.41 -9.10
C TYR A 10 -8.84 -2.34 -8.52
N PHE A 11 -9.31 -1.14 -8.22
CA PHE A 11 -10.62 -0.90 -7.61
C PHE A 11 -11.40 0.28 -8.22
N ALA A 12 -10.91 0.94 -9.27
CA ALA A 12 -11.54 2.16 -9.79
C ALA A 12 -12.99 1.93 -10.28
N ASP A 13 -13.27 0.74 -10.80
CA ASP A 13 -14.60 0.26 -11.15
C ASP A 13 -15.58 0.29 -9.96
N LYS A 14 -15.11 -0.06 -8.76
CA LYS A 14 -15.89 -0.01 -7.52
C LYS A 14 -16.18 1.43 -7.05
N LEU A 15 -15.36 2.40 -7.44
CA LEU A 15 -15.58 3.81 -7.13
C LEU A 15 -16.57 4.48 -8.10
N ASN A 16 -16.65 4.02 -9.35
CA ASN A 16 -17.53 4.62 -10.35
C ASN A 16 -19.01 4.65 -9.93
N GLY A 17 -19.48 3.65 -9.19
CA GLY A 17 -20.84 3.60 -8.64
C GLY A 17 -21.04 4.38 -7.34
N ARG A 18 -20.00 5.06 -6.82
CA ARG A 18 -20.01 5.75 -5.52
C ARG A 18 -19.49 7.19 -5.59
N LYS A 19 -19.56 7.81 -6.77
CA LYS A 19 -19.02 9.15 -7.03
C LYS A 19 -19.58 10.22 -6.08
N ASP A 20 -20.86 10.12 -5.73
CA ASP A 20 -21.51 11.10 -4.86
C ASP A 20 -21.09 10.96 -3.38
N GLU A 21 -20.69 9.75 -2.97
CA GLU A 21 -20.27 9.47 -1.59
C GLU A 21 -18.77 9.62 -1.39
N ILE A 22 -17.98 9.60 -2.47
CA ILE A 22 -16.52 9.47 -2.40
C ILE A 22 -15.85 10.62 -1.64
N SER A 23 -16.40 11.83 -1.77
CA SER A 23 -15.94 13.04 -1.10
C SER A 23 -16.19 13.01 0.41
N SER A 24 -17.07 12.13 0.89
CA SER A 24 -17.38 12.01 2.31
C SER A 24 -16.42 11.09 3.07
N PHE A 25 -15.64 10.26 2.37
CA PHE A 25 -14.62 9.42 3.00
C PHE A 25 -13.32 10.20 3.20
N ASN A 26 -12.70 10.03 4.36
CA ASN A 26 -11.44 10.69 4.71
C ASN A 26 -10.36 9.71 5.20
N LYS A 27 -10.67 8.41 5.23
CA LYS A 27 -9.78 7.35 5.71
C LYS A 27 -9.87 6.10 4.85
N LEU A 28 -8.73 5.44 4.67
CA LEU A 28 -8.63 4.05 4.26
C LEU A 28 -8.46 3.19 5.51
N VAL A 29 -9.22 2.10 5.62
CA VAL A 29 -9.07 1.14 6.72
C VAL A 29 -8.69 -0.21 6.15
N ILE A 30 -7.66 -0.82 6.75
CA ILE A 30 -7.16 -2.14 6.36
C ILE A 30 -7.13 -3.02 7.61
N LYS A 31 -7.83 -4.15 7.56
CA LYS A 31 -7.69 -5.20 8.57
C LYS A 31 -6.55 -6.11 8.17
N ALA A 32 -5.43 -6.08 8.90
CA ALA A 32 -4.26 -6.89 8.60
C ALA A 32 -3.54 -7.42 9.84
N ARG A 33 -2.71 -8.45 9.65
CA ARG A 33 -1.79 -9.02 10.63
C ARG A 33 -0.56 -9.63 9.95
N THR A 34 0.41 -10.06 10.74
CA THR A 34 1.58 -10.83 10.29
C THR A 34 1.84 -11.98 11.24
N ASP A 35 2.24 -13.15 10.74
CA ASP A 35 2.73 -14.25 11.59
C ASP A 35 4.22 -14.13 11.93
N ASN A 36 4.86 -13.01 11.55
CA ASN A 36 6.25 -12.76 11.91
C ASN A 36 6.40 -12.66 13.44
N ILE A 37 7.56 -13.07 13.97
CA ILE A 37 7.86 -12.95 15.40
C ILE A 37 7.93 -11.48 15.84
N GLN A 38 8.47 -10.63 14.96
CA GLN A 38 8.58 -9.20 15.20
C GLN A 38 7.48 -8.45 14.44
N PRO A 39 6.99 -7.32 15.00
CA PRO A 39 6.15 -6.40 14.25
C PRO A 39 6.75 -6.07 12.89
N THR A 40 5.89 -5.91 11.90
CA THR A 40 6.31 -5.68 10.51
C THR A 40 5.74 -4.37 10.03
N GLN A 41 6.60 -3.49 9.52
CA GLN A 41 6.14 -2.32 8.79
C GLN A 41 5.61 -2.71 7.40
N ILE A 42 4.40 -2.24 7.10
CA ILE A 42 3.81 -2.25 5.75
C ILE A 42 3.81 -0.82 5.20
N LYS A 43 3.96 -0.70 3.88
CA LYS A 43 3.58 0.47 3.11
C LYS A 43 2.21 0.21 2.52
N VAL A 44 1.31 1.15 2.69
CA VAL A 44 -0.01 1.17 2.06
C VAL A 44 -0.04 2.36 1.13
N ALA A 45 -0.24 2.13 -0.16
CA ALA A 45 -0.29 3.20 -1.14
C ALA A 45 -1.56 3.15 -2.00
N LEU A 46 -2.06 4.34 -2.34
CA LEU A 46 -3.08 4.55 -3.36
C LEU A 46 -2.41 5.14 -4.59
N ILE A 47 -2.55 4.44 -5.73
CA ILE A 47 -2.02 4.84 -7.02
C ILE A 47 -3.16 5.47 -7.82
N LEU A 48 -2.92 6.69 -8.29
CA LEU A 48 -3.88 7.45 -9.08
C LEU A 48 -3.83 7.06 -10.56
N ASN A 49 -4.84 7.46 -11.32
CA ASN A 49 -4.97 7.21 -12.76
C ASN A 49 -3.87 7.83 -13.64
N ASP A 50 -3.03 8.71 -13.09
CA ASP A 50 -1.83 9.26 -13.74
C ASP A 50 -0.53 8.57 -13.30
N GLY A 51 -0.63 7.49 -12.52
CA GLY A 51 0.49 6.74 -11.97
C GLY A 51 1.14 7.36 -10.72
N SER A 52 0.65 8.51 -10.23
CA SER A 52 1.15 9.07 -8.97
C SER A 52 0.76 8.18 -7.79
N SER A 53 1.70 7.93 -6.89
CA SER A 53 1.48 7.11 -5.70
C SER A 53 1.51 7.98 -4.44
N TYR A 54 0.57 7.75 -3.53
CA TYR A 54 0.57 8.36 -2.19
C TYR A 54 0.46 7.27 -1.15
N ALA A 55 1.37 7.28 -0.20
CA ALA A 55 1.53 6.20 0.75
C ALA A 55 1.59 6.69 2.20
N ALA A 56 1.21 5.78 3.09
CA ALA A 56 1.53 5.84 4.51
C ALA A 56 2.16 4.52 4.92
N TYR A 57 2.91 4.55 6.02
CA TYR A 57 3.56 3.39 6.60
C TYR A 57 2.89 3.07 7.93
N ALA A 58 2.62 1.80 8.18
CA ALA A 58 1.97 1.33 9.41
C ALA A 58 2.64 0.06 9.91
N GLY A 59 2.69 -0.12 11.24
CA GLY A 59 3.13 -1.37 11.85
C GLY A 59 1.97 -2.34 11.98
N ILE A 60 2.23 -3.62 11.74
CA ILE A 60 1.33 -4.73 12.04
C ILE A 60 2.00 -5.75 12.94
N ASN A 61 1.21 -6.51 13.69
CA ASN A 61 1.65 -7.58 14.59
C ASN A 61 0.81 -8.85 14.36
N ASN A 62 0.90 -9.81 15.29
CA ASN A 62 0.26 -11.12 15.19
C ASN A 62 -1.26 -11.10 15.35
N ASP A 63 -1.83 -9.98 15.80
CA ASP A 63 -3.27 -9.82 15.94
C ASP A 63 -3.86 -9.05 14.75
N PHE A 64 -5.02 -9.49 14.28
CA PHE A 64 -5.79 -8.72 13.31
C PHE A 64 -6.20 -7.38 13.90
N GLN A 65 -5.70 -6.31 13.30
CA GLN A 65 -6.01 -4.94 13.70
C GLN A 65 -6.55 -4.13 12.53
N ASN A 66 -7.44 -3.20 12.84
CA ASN A 66 -7.94 -2.22 11.87
C ASN A 66 -6.98 -1.03 11.84
N ILE A 67 -6.18 -0.96 10.80
CA ILE A 67 -5.24 0.14 10.56
C ILE A 67 -6.03 1.24 9.85
N GLU A 68 -6.30 2.33 10.56
CA GLU A 68 -6.92 3.52 9.97
C GLU A 68 -5.82 4.45 9.44
N ILE A 69 -5.88 4.76 8.15
CA ILE A 69 -4.98 5.70 7.48
C ILE A 69 -5.81 6.89 7.04
N PRO A 70 -5.73 8.02 7.75
CA PRO A 70 -6.26 9.29 7.27
C PRO A 70 -5.65 9.65 5.91
N PHE A 71 -6.48 10.13 4.99
CA PHE A 71 -6.01 10.61 3.69
C PHE A 71 -5.06 11.81 3.81
N SER A 72 -5.13 12.57 4.91
CA SER A 72 -4.18 13.62 5.26
C SER A 72 -2.77 13.11 5.51
N ASP A 73 -2.62 11.83 5.89
CA ASP A 73 -1.34 11.24 6.26
C ASP A 73 -0.63 10.64 5.05
N LEU A 74 -1.34 10.48 3.94
CA LEU A 74 -0.81 10.00 2.68
C LEU A 74 0.14 11.05 2.08
N LYS A 75 1.39 10.65 1.87
CA LYS A 75 2.43 11.48 1.26
C LYS A 75 2.82 10.92 -0.09
N LYS A 76 3.19 11.79 -1.01
CA LYS A 76 3.66 11.38 -2.34
C LYS A 76 4.86 10.44 -2.18
N ASP A 77 4.77 9.27 -2.81
CA ASP A 77 5.78 8.21 -2.76
C ASP A 77 5.91 7.55 -4.15
N SER A 78 6.64 6.45 -4.21
CA SER A 78 6.80 5.58 -5.37
C SER A 78 5.89 4.36 -5.28
N ALA A 79 5.50 3.85 -6.44
CA ALA A 79 4.79 2.56 -6.58
C ALA A 79 5.80 1.46 -6.91
N LEU A 80 5.56 0.24 -6.43
CA LEU A 80 6.28 -0.94 -6.90
C LEU A 80 5.93 -1.22 -8.35
N LEU A 81 6.94 -1.57 -9.14
CA LEU A 81 6.74 -2.14 -10.46
C LEU A 81 6.46 -3.64 -10.31
N LEU A 82 5.22 -4.03 -10.60
CA LEU A 82 4.73 -5.41 -10.51
C LEU A 82 4.21 -5.89 -11.88
N PRO A 83 4.63 -7.09 -12.35
CA PRO A 83 5.64 -7.97 -11.74
C PRO A 83 7.03 -7.33 -11.72
N ARG A 84 7.96 -7.84 -10.87
CA ARG A 84 9.32 -7.29 -10.75
C ARG A 84 9.98 -7.20 -12.12
N PRO A 85 10.49 -6.02 -12.53
CA PRO A 85 11.10 -5.85 -13.84
C PRO A 85 12.31 -6.76 -14.05
N TYR A 86 12.44 -7.27 -15.28
CA TYR A 86 13.63 -7.98 -15.76
C TYR A 86 14.31 -7.14 -16.85
N PRO A 87 15.65 -7.07 -16.88
CA PRO A 87 16.60 -7.72 -15.96
C PRO A 87 16.67 -7.07 -14.57
N GLY A 88 17.21 -7.78 -13.58
CA GLY A 88 17.13 -7.40 -12.16
C GLY A 88 17.81 -6.08 -11.76
N PHE A 89 18.54 -5.42 -12.67
CA PHE A 89 19.12 -4.08 -12.48
C PHE A 89 18.16 -2.94 -12.83
N LEU A 90 17.01 -3.22 -13.46
CA LEU A 90 16.00 -2.21 -13.73
C LEU A 90 15.40 -1.68 -12.41
N PRO A 91 14.95 -0.41 -12.39
CA PRO A 91 14.32 0.16 -11.20
C PRO A 91 13.17 -0.70 -10.70
N LEU A 92 13.12 -0.96 -9.38
CA LEU A 92 12.00 -1.66 -8.73
C LEU A 92 10.79 -0.74 -8.51
N TYR A 93 11.01 0.59 -8.59
CA TYR A 93 10.05 1.60 -8.21
C TYR A 93 9.79 2.56 -9.36
N PHE A 94 8.52 2.90 -9.56
CA PHE A 94 8.09 4.01 -10.41
C PHE A 94 7.76 5.23 -9.56
N LYS A 95 8.27 6.40 -9.96
CA LYS A 95 7.98 7.68 -9.28
C LYS A 95 7.47 8.68 -10.32
N ALA A 96 6.18 9.01 -10.23
CA ALA A 96 5.57 9.94 -11.15
C ALA A 96 6.14 11.37 -11.01
N ASN A 97 6.48 11.98 -12.15
CA ASN A 97 6.95 13.36 -12.22
C ASN A 97 5.78 14.35 -12.41
N THR A 98 4.74 14.26 -11.58
CA THR A 98 3.58 15.15 -11.61
C THR A 98 3.47 15.94 -10.30
N GLY A 99 2.95 17.16 -10.33
CA GLY A 99 2.66 17.96 -9.14
C GLY A 99 1.25 17.77 -8.59
N ARG A 100 0.53 16.74 -9.05
CA ARG A 100 -0.88 16.55 -8.70
C ARG A 100 -1.02 16.40 -7.17
N PRO A 101 -2.07 16.93 -6.53
CA PRO A 101 -2.39 16.60 -5.15
C PRO A 101 -3.15 15.28 -5.04
N PHE A 102 -3.09 14.63 -3.87
CA PHE A 102 -3.91 13.44 -3.61
C PHE A 102 -5.40 13.77 -3.69
N ASN A 103 -6.16 12.90 -4.37
CA ASN A 103 -7.61 12.90 -4.33
C ASN A 103 -8.10 11.47 -4.59
N VAL A 104 -8.81 10.89 -3.63
CA VAL A 104 -9.33 9.52 -3.66
C VAL A 104 -10.21 9.23 -4.87
N ALA A 105 -10.89 10.24 -5.43
CA ALA A 105 -11.71 10.09 -6.64
C ALA A 105 -10.90 9.73 -7.90
N ASN A 106 -9.58 9.93 -7.86
CA ASN A 106 -8.67 9.57 -8.94
C ASN A 106 -7.87 8.30 -8.63
N ALA A 107 -8.06 7.69 -7.47
CA ALA A 107 -7.34 6.49 -7.06
C ALA A 107 -7.90 5.27 -7.80
N GLU A 108 -7.01 4.46 -8.37
CA GLU A 108 -7.40 3.28 -9.15
C GLU A 108 -6.85 1.98 -8.61
N LYS A 109 -5.68 2.02 -7.95
CA LYS A 109 -5.06 0.83 -7.38
C LYS A 109 -4.67 1.04 -5.94
N LEU A 110 -4.83 -0.02 -5.16
CA LEU A 110 -4.26 -0.17 -3.84
C LEU A 110 -2.98 -0.97 -3.99
N GLU A 111 -1.90 -0.52 -3.36
CA GLU A 111 -0.67 -1.29 -3.17
C GLU A 111 -0.47 -1.54 -1.68
N ILE A 112 -0.21 -2.79 -1.30
CA ILE A 112 0.33 -3.12 0.03
C ILE A 112 1.65 -3.84 -0.17
N SER A 113 2.69 -3.34 0.48
CA SER A 113 4.04 -3.92 0.42
C SER A 113 4.74 -3.91 1.76
N PHE A 114 5.72 -4.79 1.93
CA PHE A 114 6.38 -5.04 3.20
C PHE A 114 7.78 -5.64 2.97
N GLY A 115 8.54 -5.78 4.07
CA GLY A 115 9.94 -6.22 4.04
C GLY A 115 10.97 -5.09 4.06
N TYR A 116 10.57 -3.88 4.48
CA TYR A 116 11.45 -2.71 4.58
C TYR A 116 12.46 -2.79 5.75
N GLU A 117 12.17 -3.59 6.78
CA GLU A 117 12.95 -3.67 8.03
C GLU A 117 14.17 -4.61 7.95
N THR A 118 14.90 -4.60 6.84
CA THR A 118 16.03 -5.53 6.68
C THR A 118 17.36 -4.97 7.16
N SER A 119 17.57 -5.08 8.47
CA SER A 119 18.85 -5.53 9.01
C SER A 119 18.75 -7.06 9.19
N GLN A 120 19.32 -7.82 8.26
CA GLN A 120 19.64 -9.25 8.40
C GLN A 120 18.57 -10.18 9.02
N LYS A 121 17.47 -10.45 8.30
CA LYS A 121 16.75 -11.72 8.55
C LYS A 121 17.60 -12.88 8.00
N ASN A 122 17.82 -13.90 8.83
CA ASN A 122 18.49 -15.13 8.41
C ASN A 122 17.70 -15.82 7.29
N SER A 123 18.39 -16.56 6.41
CA SER A 123 17.87 -17.21 5.20
C SER A 123 16.83 -18.34 5.41
N GLY A 124 16.14 -18.36 6.55
CA GLY A 124 15.06 -19.30 6.86
C GLY A 124 13.83 -18.67 7.53
N GLU A 125 13.82 -17.36 7.81
CA GLU A 125 12.65 -16.71 8.38
C GLU A 125 11.60 -16.39 7.32
N SER A 126 10.39 -16.89 7.52
CA SER A 126 9.25 -16.57 6.65
C SER A 126 8.85 -15.10 6.83
N TYR A 127 8.31 -14.53 5.76
CA TYR A 127 7.65 -13.25 5.77
C TYR A 127 6.15 -13.50 5.58
N SER A 128 5.33 -13.09 6.56
CA SER A 128 3.88 -13.18 6.49
C SER A 128 3.24 -11.79 6.43
N LEU A 129 2.20 -11.66 5.62
CA LEU A 129 1.24 -10.57 5.62
C LEU A 129 -0.11 -11.18 5.29
N GLU A 130 -1.07 -11.01 6.19
CA GLU A 130 -2.46 -11.38 5.97
C GLU A 130 -3.33 -10.13 5.95
N THR A 131 -4.22 -10.05 4.96
CA THR A 131 -5.19 -8.95 4.84
C THR A 131 -6.60 -9.53 4.80
N GLY A 132 -7.45 -9.08 5.71
CA GLY A 132 -8.85 -9.51 5.80
C GLY A 132 -9.76 -8.67 4.90
N CYS A 133 -10.08 -7.47 5.34
CA CYS A 133 -10.96 -6.55 4.61
C CYS A 133 -10.36 -5.16 4.50
N ILE A 134 -10.77 -4.45 3.45
CA ILE A 134 -10.28 -3.11 3.13
C ILE A 134 -11.49 -2.27 2.72
N TRP A 135 -11.65 -1.11 3.35
CA TRP A 135 -12.81 -0.24 3.11
C TRP A 135 -12.47 1.23 3.36
N LEU A 136 -13.36 2.11 2.88
CA LEU A 136 -13.27 3.54 3.13
C LEU A 136 -14.15 3.91 4.34
N LYS A 137 -13.69 4.87 5.14
CA LYS A 137 -14.37 5.36 6.34
C LYS A 137 -14.44 6.90 6.34
N LYS A 138 -15.51 7.43 6.95
CA LYS A 138 -15.72 8.86 7.20
C LYS A 138 -15.11 9.31 8.53
#